data_AF-A0A3D2BX34-F1
#
_entry.id   AF-A0A3D2BX34-F1
#
_cell.length_a   1.000
_cell.length_b   1.000
_cell.length_c   1.000
_cell.angle_alpha   90.00
_cell.angle_beta   90.00
_cell.angle_gamma   90.00
#
_symmetry.space_group_name_H-M   'P 1'
#
loop_
_entity.id
_entity.type
_entity.pdbx_description
1 polymer ?
#
loop_
_entity_poly.entity_id
_entity_poly.type
_entity_poly.pdbx_seq_one_letter_code
_entity_poly.pdbx_strand_id
1 'polypeptide(L)'
;HQDSTYYGLSERATLSVWYAFSPSNVESGCMRFIPGTHDKGLYDHDETGDADNLLMKGQTIHDVDEGKAVDVILQPGEFSIHHEAVVHGSNPNKADHPR
;
A
#
# COMPACT_ATOMS: atom_id res chain seq x y z
N HIS A 1 0.15 -0.49 5.35
CA HIS A 1 1.34 -1.26 5.77
C HIS A 1 2.60 -0.65 5.14
N GLN A 2 3.77 -1.27 5.39
CA GLN A 2 5.05 -0.99 4.73
C GLN A 2 5.60 -2.34 4.23
N ASP A 3 6.10 -2.41 2.99
CA ASP A 3 6.61 -3.66 2.39
C ASP A 3 7.86 -4.17 3.15
N SER A 4 8.65 -3.24 3.73
CA SER A 4 9.89 -3.55 4.48
C SER A 4 9.71 -4.58 5.60
N THR A 5 8.50 -4.76 6.13
CA THR A 5 8.24 -5.76 7.18
C THR A 5 8.23 -7.20 6.66
N TYR A 6 8.21 -7.41 5.34
CA TYR A 6 8.16 -8.73 4.71
C TYR A 6 9.52 -9.24 4.22
N TYR A 7 10.46 -8.35 3.89
CA TYR A 7 11.67 -8.75 3.16
C TYR A 7 12.82 -9.28 4.03
N GLY A 8 12.85 -8.97 5.33
CA GLY A 8 13.91 -9.43 6.24
C GLY A 8 15.32 -8.95 5.84
N LEU A 9 15.42 -7.86 5.08
CA LEU A 9 16.68 -7.28 4.61
C LEU A 9 17.35 -6.44 5.71
N SER A 10 18.68 -6.43 5.72
CA SER A 10 19.48 -5.62 6.66
C SER A 10 19.40 -4.12 6.37
N GLU A 11 19.09 -3.76 5.12
CA GLU A 11 18.93 -2.37 4.67
C GLU A 11 17.66 -2.25 3.83
N ARG A 12 17.02 -1.07 3.91
CA ARG A 12 15.80 -0.77 3.19
C ARG A 12 16.17 -0.08 1.87
N ALA A 13 16.55 -0.89 0.90
CA ALA A 13 17.10 -0.43 -0.37
C ALA A 13 16.32 -0.99 -1.58
N THR A 14 15.04 -1.31 -1.39
CA THR A 14 14.19 -1.85 -2.46
C THR A 14 13.08 -0.89 -2.89
N LEU A 15 12.70 -1.02 -4.16
CA LEU A 15 11.57 -0.33 -4.76
C LEU A 15 10.59 -1.38 -5.31
N SER A 16 9.31 -1.13 -5.12
CA SER A 16 8.22 -1.91 -5.69
C SER A 16 7.67 -1.19 -6.91
N VAL A 17 7.42 -1.93 -8.00
CA VAL A 17 6.72 -1.43 -9.18
C VAL A 17 5.32 -2.03 -9.19
N TRP A 18 4.30 -1.18 -9.10
CA TRP A 18 2.90 -1.60 -9.17
C TRP A 18 2.33 -1.24 -10.55
N TYR A 19 2.09 -2.24 -11.38
CA TYR A 19 1.62 -2.10 -12.77
C TYR A 19 0.13 -2.38 -12.88
N ALA A 20 -0.62 -1.48 -13.53
CA ALA A 20 -2.05 -1.60 -13.70
C ALA A 20 -2.41 -2.43 -14.95
N PHE A 21 -3.02 -3.61 -14.77
CA PHE A 21 -3.60 -4.39 -15.87
C PHE A 21 -5.05 -3.97 -16.21
N SER A 22 -5.76 -3.41 -15.23
CA SER A 22 -7.13 -2.88 -15.35
C SER A 22 -7.18 -1.45 -14.78
N PRO A 23 -8.26 -0.68 -15.01
CA PRO A 23 -8.39 0.65 -14.43
C PRO A 23 -8.30 0.62 -12.89
N SER A 24 -7.36 1.37 -12.34
CA SER A 24 -7.14 1.50 -10.90
C SER A 24 -7.51 2.91 -10.47
N ASN A 25 -8.70 3.06 -9.87
CA ASN A 25 -9.22 4.35 -9.42
C ASN A 25 -9.83 4.25 -8.01
N VAL A 26 -10.42 5.34 -7.50
CA VAL A 26 -11.01 5.36 -6.15
C VAL A 26 -12.10 4.30 -5.95
N GLU A 27 -12.90 4.04 -6.98
CA GLU A 27 -13.98 3.05 -6.95
C GLU A 27 -13.45 1.61 -6.96
N SER A 28 -12.45 1.33 -7.80
CA SER A 28 -11.82 0.01 -7.89
C SER A 28 -10.79 -0.27 -6.79
N GLY A 29 -10.56 0.71 -5.89
CA GLY A 29 -9.68 0.57 -4.75
C GLY A 29 -8.21 0.79 -5.09
N CYS A 30 -7.86 1.85 -5.81
CA CYS A 30 -6.49 2.18 -6.17
C CYS A 30 -5.54 2.23 -4.96
N MET A 31 -4.25 2.07 -5.23
CA MET A 31 -3.22 2.27 -4.21
C MET A 31 -3.24 3.71 -3.70
N ARG A 32 -3.04 3.84 -2.39
CA ARG A 32 -2.96 5.11 -1.67
C ARG A 32 -1.65 5.14 -0.91
N PHE A 33 -0.96 6.27 -0.96
CA PHE A 33 0.35 6.45 -0.32
C PHE A 33 0.35 7.69 0.56
N ILE A 34 1.01 7.65 1.72
CA ILE A 34 1.26 8.85 2.52
C ILE A 34 2.66 9.39 2.15
N PRO A 35 2.77 10.51 1.41
CA PRO A 35 4.05 11.02 0.95
C PRO A 35 5.01 11.35 2.10
N GLY A 36 6.30 11.08 1.89
CA GLY A 36 7.35 11.42 2.88
C GLY A 36 7.40 10.53 4.11
N THR A 37 6.73 9.37 4.11
CA THR A 37 6.80 8.40 5.22
C THR A 37 7.93 7.38 5.08
N HIS A 38 8.49 7.24 3.88
CA HIS A 38 9.52 6.24 3.55
C HIS A 38 10.86 6.43 4.27
N ASP A 39 11.17 7.63 4.74
CA ASP A 39 12.39 7.98 5.47
C ASP A 39 12.18 8.08 6.99
N LYS A 40 10.97 7.76 7.49
CA LYS A 40 10.59 7.92 8.91
C LYS A 40 10.78 6.67 9.77
N GLY A 41 11.36 5.61 9.21
CA GLY A 41 11.51 4.34 9.90
C GLY A 41 10.30 3.42 9.71
N LEU A 42 10.25 2.32 10.46
CA LEU A 42 9.08 1.44 10.48
C LEU A 42 8.13 1.97 11.55
N TYR A 43 6.86 2.01 11.21
CA TYR A 43 5.81 2.21 12.20
C TYR A 43 5.54 0.90 12.92
N ASP A 44 4.89 0.97 14.09
CA ASP A 44 4.41 -0.22 14.75
C ASP A 44 3.24 -0.82 13.96
N HIS A 45 3.31 -2.13 13.73
CA HIS A 45 2.26 -2.88 13.04
C HIS A 45 1.64 -3.87 14.02
N ASP A 46 0.33 -3.77 14.20
CA ASP A 46 -0.42 -4.81 14.89
C ASP A 46 -0.67 -5.97 13.93
N GLU A 47 -0.30 -7.19 14.31
CA GLU A 47 -0.66 -8.40 13.57
C GLU A 47 -2.07 -8.86 13.98
N THR A 48 -3.09 -8.13 13.56
CA THR A 48 -4.48 -8.58 13.73
C THR A 48 -4.87 -9.44 12.53
N GLY A 49 -5.14 -10.72 12.75
CA GLY A 49 -5.71 -11.59 11.73
C GLY A 49 -7.13 -11.17 11.41
N ASP A 50 -7.31 -10.27 10.45
CA ASP A 50 -8.60 -9.86 9.94
C ASP A 50 -9.02 -10.78 8.77
N ALA A 51 -10.23 -11.35 8.85
CA ALA A 51 -10.76 -12.28 7.86
C ALA A 51 -10.97 -11.64 6.48
N ASP A 52 -11.14 -10.31 6.45
CA ASP A 52 -11.33 -9.55 5.21
C ASP A 52 -10.00 -8.99 4.66
N ASN A 53 -8.88 -9.23 5.34
CA ASN A 53 -7.56 -8.79 4.90
C ASN A 53 -6.82 -9.93 4.17
N LEU A 54 -6.46 -9.69 2.91
CA LEU A 54 -5.70 -10.63 2.10
C LEU A 54 -4.27 -10.86 2.61
N LEU A 55 -3.74 -9.96 3.45
CA LEU A 55 -2.42 -10.11 4.05
C LEU A 55 -2.51 -11.01 5.29
N MET A 56 -1.95 -12.22 5.22
CA MET A 56 -1.90 -13.18 6.34
C MET A 56 -1.22 -12.64 7.61
N LYS A 57 -0.41 -11.58 7.47
CA LYS A 57 0.08 -10.76 8.57
C LYS A 57 -0.61 -9.42 8.48
N GLY A 58 -1.90 -9.35 8.83
CA GLY A 58 -2.72 -8.15 8.73
C GLY A 58 -2.11 -7.04 9.57
N GLN A 59 -1.21 -6.27 8.96
CA GLN A 59 -0.36 -5.30 9.62
C GLN A 59 -0.98 -3.91 9.45
N THR A 60 -1.93 -3.62 10.33
CA THR A 60 -2.49 -2.28 10.46
C THR A 60 -1.45 -1.42 11.15
N ILE A 61 -1.09 -0.31 10.51
CA ILE A 61 -0.27 0.72 11.15
C ILE A 61 -1.22 1.61 11.94
N HIS A 62 -0.98 1.74 13.23
CA HIS A 62 -1.66 2.72 14.07
C HIS A 62 -0.93 4.08 14.00
N ASP A 63 -1.62 5.15 14.39
CA ASP A 63 -1.06 6.51 14.48
C ASP A 63 -0.59 7.16 13.17
N VAL A 64 -1.17 6.74 12.03
CA VAL A 64 -1.02 7.44 10.75
C VAL A 64 -2.25 8.28 10.43
N ASP A 65 -2.02 9.51 9.98
CA ASP A 65 -3.08 10.38 9.48
C ASP A 65 -3.43 9.98 8.04
N GLU A 66 -4.46 9.15 7.89
CA GLU A 66 -4.98 8.72 6.59
C GLU A 66 -5.47 9.87 5.71
N GLY A 67 -5.79 11.04 6.30
CA GLY A 67 -6.14 12.25 5.55
C GLY A 67 -4.99 12.80 4.70
N LYS A 68 -3.76 12.38 4.98
CA LYS A 68 -2.57 12.72 4.18
C LYS A 68 -2.31 11.75 3.02
N ALA A 69 -3.09 10.68 2.90
CA ALA A 69 -2.91 9.71 1.83
C ALA A 69 -3.36 10.30 0.48
N VAL A 70 -2.57 10.06 -0.55
CA VAL A 70 -2.82 10.46 -1.93
C VAL A 70 -3.19 9.22 -2.75
N ASP A 71 -4.30 9.30 -3.46
CA ASP A 71 -4.77 8.27 -4.39
C ASP A 71 -3.94 8.27 -5.67
N VAL A 72 -3.44 7.11 -6.07
CA VAL A 72 -2.68 6.94 -7.32
C VAL A 72 -3.59 6.28 -8.36
N ILE A 73 -4.24 7.13 -9.14
CA ILE A 73 -5.14 6.72 -10.22
C ILE A 73 -4.31 6.33 -11.44
N LEU A 74 -4.54 5.13 -11.97
CA LEU A 74 -3.80 4.58 -13.11
C LEU A 74 -4.75 3.97 -14.13
N GLN A 75 -4.45 4.22 -15.40
CA GLN A 75 -5.04 3.52 -16.54
C GLN A 75 -4.28 2.21 -16.83
N PRO A 76 -4.91 1.24 -17.52
CA PRO A 76 -4.21 0.04 -17.97
C PRO A 76 -2.93 0.38 -18.75
N GLY A 77 -1.81 -0.20 -18.35
CA GLY A 77 -0.49 0.07 -18.93
C GLY A 77 0.35 1.08 -18.16
N GLU A 78 -0.25 1.84 -17.24
CA GLU A 78 0.48 2.74 -16.35
C GLU A 78 0.97 2.00 -15.11
N PHE A 79 1.98 2.56 -14.44
CA PHE A 79 2.54 2.01 -13.22
C PHE A 79 2.92 3.10 -12.23
N SER A 80 3.02 2.70 -10.97
CA SER A 80 3.66 3.48 -9.92
C SER A 80 4.90 2.77 -9.42
N ILE A 81 5.86 3.55 -8.91
CA ILE A 81 7.03 3.03 -8.22
C ILE A 81 7.03 3.62 -6.82
N HIS A 82 7.22 2.77 -5.81
CA HIS A 82 7.28 3.22 -4.43
C HIS A 82 8.40 2.55 -3.64
N HIS A 83 8.91 3.25 -2.64
CA HIS A 83 9.90 2.73 -1.72
C HIS A 83 9.27 1.74 -0.75
N GLU A 84 9.94 0.64 -0.42
CA GLU A 84 9.40 -0.41 0.46
C GLU A 84 8.91 0.09 1.82
N ALA A 85 9.53 1.15 2.34
CA ALA A 85 9.16 1.75 3.61
C ALA A 85 8.07 2.83 3.53
N VAL A 86 7.51 3.17 2.35
CA VAL A 86 6.41 4.14 2.31
C VAL A 86 5.15 3.52 2.93
N VAL A 87 4.43 4.28 3.75
CA VAL A 87 3.13 3.86 4.25
C VAL A 87 2.13 3.89 3.10
N HIS A 88 1.51 2.74 2.85
CA HIS A 88 0.55 2.59 1.77
C HIS A 88 -0.53 1.56 2.07
N GLY A 89 -1.61 1.60 1.29
CA GLY A 89 -2.74 0.68 1.38
C GLY A 89 -3.72 0.89 0.22
N SER A 90 -4.83 0.16 0.25
CA SER A 90 -5.93 0.33 -0.71
C SER A 90 -7.27 0.17 -0.02
N ASN A 91 -8.28 0.87 -0.52
CA ASN A 91 -9.65 0.64 -0.08
C ASN A 91 -10.24 -0.63 -0.71
N PRO A 92 -11.35 -1.17 -0.18
CA PRO A 92 -12.08 -2.25 -0.83
C PRO A 92 -12.49 -1.90 -2.25
N ASN A 93 -12.40 -2.87 -3.16
CA ASN A 93 -12.89 -2.72 -4.53
C ASN A 93 -14.43 -2.75 -4.53
N LYS A 94 -15.06 -1.68 -5.05
CA LYS A 94 -16.51 -1.56 -5.19
C LYS A 94 -16.96 -1.52 -6.66
N ALA A 95 -16.02 -1.59 -7.60
CA ALA A 95 -16.31 -1.63 -9.02
C ALA A 95 -16.92 -2.99 -9.43
N ASP A 96 -17.51 -3.04 -10.62
CA ASP A 96 -18.06 -4.26 -11.22
C ASP A 96 -17.00 -5.11 -11.95
N HIS A 97 -15.72 -4.75 -11.82
CA HIS A 97 -14.59 -5.43 -12.44
C HIS A 97 -13.47 -5.73 -11.42
N PRO A 98 -12.65 -6.76 -11.66
CA PRO A 98 -11.47 -7.03 -10.84
C PRO A 98 -10.39 -5.93 -11.00
N ARG A 99 -9.63 -5.72 -9.94
CA ARG A 99 -8.42 -4.90 -9.90
C ARG A 99 -7.28 -5.71 -9.30
#